data_AF-Q6YGT4-F1
#
_entry.id   AF-Q6YGT4-F1
#
_cell.length_a   1.000
_cell.length_b   1.000
_cell.length_c   1.000
_cell.angle_alpha   90.00
_cell.angle_beta   90.00
_cell.angle_gamma   90.00
#
_symmetry.space_group_name_H-M   'P 1'
#
loop_
_entity.id
_entity.type
_entity.pdbx_description
1 polymer ?
#
loop_
_entity_poly.entity_id
_entity_poly.type
_entity_poly.pdbx_seq_one_letter_code
_entity_poly.pdbx_strand_id
1 'polypeptide(L)' 'MKYFTPQDVVEAWKRGEINRFKVRMNRNTARRCGYPEREKCFDDALKIIDELRKAGAEKE' A
#
# COMPACT_ATOMS: atom_id res chain seq x y z
N MET A 1 9.47 -1.67 13.17
CA MET A 1 8.64 -1.95 11.96
C MET A 1 7.58 -0.86 11.90
N LYS A 2 7.71 0.12 11.00
CA LYS A 2 7.09 1.47 11.15
C LYS A 2 5.67 1.62 10.59
N TYR A 3 5.11 0.60 9.93
CA TYR A 3 3.83 0.70 9.24
C TYR A 3 2.91 -0.44 9.70
N PHE A 4 1.96 -0.13 10.59
CA PHE A 4 1.01 -1.10 11.13
C PHE A 4 -0.39 -0.94 10.51
N THR A 5 -0.71 0.21 9.91
CA THR A 5 -2.03 0.46 9.30
C THR A 5 -1.94 0.67 7.79
N PRO A 6 -3.01 0.33 7.04
CA PRO A 6 -3.10 0.67 5.62
C PRO A 6 -2.99 2.18 5.36
N GLN A 7 -3.48 3.02 6.28
CA GLN A 7 -3.43 4.47 6.14
C GLN A 7 -2.01 5.02 6.22
N ASP A 8 -1.18 4.54 7.14
CA ASP A 8 0.24 4.93 7.21
C ASP A 8 0.98 4.63 5.90
N VAL A 9 0.67 3.49 5.28
CA VAL A 9 1.26 3.09 4.00
C VAL A 9 0.82 4.03 2.87
N VAL A 10 -0.46 4.41 2.86
CA VAL A 10 -1.02 5.38 1.90
C VAL A 10 -0.42 6.77 2.11
N GLU A 11 -0.27 7.23 3.35
CA GLU A 11 0.34 8.52 3.68
C GLU A 11 1.82 8.55 3.26
N ALA A 12 2.59 7.52 3.57
CA ALA A 12 3.97 7.39 3.11
C ALA A 12 4.04 7.38 1.58
N TRP A 13 3.07 6.79 0.90
CA TRP A 13 2.98 6.82 -0.56
C TRP A 13 2.68 8.22 -1.09
N LYS A 14 1.73 8.95 -0.47
CA LYS A 14 1.43 10.35 -0.79
C LYS A 14 2.64 11.27 -0.57
N ARG A 15 3.44 11.02 0.47
CA ARG A 15 4.68 11.74 0.76
C ARG A 15 5.84 11.38 -0.18
N GLY A 16 5.71 10.33 -0.99
CA GLY A 16 6.77 9.82 -1.87
C GLY A 16 7.84 9.00 -1.15
N GLU A 17 7.67 8.67 0.14
CA GLU A 17 8.61 7.87 0.92
C GLU A 17 8.59 6.39 0.53
N ILE A 18 7.47 5.92 -0.02
CA ILE A 18 7.30 4.55 -0.52
C ILE A 18 6.61 4.52 -1.89
N ASN A 19 7.09 3.67 -2.78
CA ASN A 19 6.49 3.46 -4.09
C ASN A 19 5.49 2.27 -4.05
N ARG A 20 4.46 2.29 -4.91
CA ARG A 20 3.47 1.20 -5.10
C ARG A 20 4.13 -0.16 -5.28
N PHE A 21 5.26 -0.22 -5.98
CA PHE A 21 6.02 -1.45 -6.16
C PHE A 21 6.50 -2.03 -4.82
N LYS A 22 7.00 -1.17 -3.92
CA LYS A 22 7.49 -1.57 -2.59
C LYS A 22 6.34 -2.03 -1.69
N VAL A 23 5.16 -1.40 -1.80
CA VAL A 23 3.93 -1.89 -1.13
C VAL A 23 3.53 -3.29 -1.62
N ARG A 24 3.57 -3.55 -2.93
CA ARG A 24 3.34 -4.89 -3.49
C ARG A 24 4.37 -5.92 -3.02
N MET A 25 5.65 -5.55 -2.95
CA MET A 25 6.68 -6.45 -2.40
C MET A 25 6.39 -6.79 -0.94
N ASN A 26 6.04 -5.81 -0.11
CA ASN A 26 5.71 -6.04 1.29
C ASN A 26 4.50 -6.97 1.46
N ARG A 27 3.46 -6.81 0.63
CA ARG A 27 2.31 -7.74 0.59
C ARG A 27 2.74 -9.17 0.24
N ASN A 28 3.55 -9.34 -0.81
CA ASN A 28 4.02 -10.67 -1.21
C ASN A 28 4.92 -11.31 -0.15
N THR A 29 5.76 -10.52 0.51
CA THR A 29 6.56 -10.99 1.65
C THR A 29 5.66 -11.39 2.83
N ALA A 30 4.65 -10.59 3.17
CA ALA A 30 3.68 -10.92 4.21
C ALA A 30 2.96 -12.24 3.91
N ARG A 31 2.51 -12.44 2.66
CA ARG A 31 1.91 -13.68 2.17
C ARG A 31 2.86 -14.88 2.31
N ARG A 32 4.10 -14.73 1.85
CA ARG A 32 5.12 -15.79 1.91
C ARG A 32 5.50 -16.16 3.35
N CYS A 33 5.50 -15.19 4.26
CA CYS A 33 5.81 -15.40 5.67
C CYS A 33 4.60 -15.86 6.50
N GLY A 34 3.39 -15.93 5.93
CA GLY A 34 2.19 -16.35 6.65
C GLY A 34 1.65 -15.31 7.63
N TYR A 35 1.77 -14.01 7.31
CA TYR A 35 1.17 -12.91 8.09
C TYR A 35 -0.11 -12.39 7.42
N PRO A 36 -1.27 -13.04 7.63
CA PRO A 36 -2.52 -12.69 6.94
C PRO A 36 -3.03 -11.28 7.28
N GLU A 37 -2.81 -10.81 8.51
CA GLU A 37 -3.20 -9.46 8.92
C GLU A 37 -2.40 -8.38 8.19
N ARG A 38 -1.09 -8.62 7.99
CA ARG A 38 -0.23 -7.72 7.23
C ARG A 38 -0.54 -7.77 5.74
N GLU A 39 -0.84 -8.95 5.20
CA GLU A 39 -1.29 -9.10 3.82
C GLU A 39 -2.51 -8.22 3.56
N LYS A 40 -3.55 -8.30 4.41
CA LYS A 40 -4.74 -7.45 4.32
C LYS A 40 -4.39 -5.96 4.42
N CYS A 41 -3.55 -5.55 5.38
CA CYS A 41 -3.13 -4.15 5.50
C CYS A 41 -2.49 -3.62 4.21
N PHE A 42 -1.61 -4.39 3.57
CA PHE A 42 -0.99 -3.94 2.31
C PHE A 42 -1.94 -4.03 1.11
N ASP A 43 -2.89 -4.98 1.11
CA ASP A 43 -3.91 -5.08 0.06
C ASP A 43 -4.88 -3.90 0.08
N ASP A 44 -5.38 -3.54 1.27
CA ASP A 44 -6.26 -2.38 1.45
C ASP A 44 -5.53 -1.06 1.13
N ALA A 45 -4.27 -0.92 1.55
CA ALA A 45 -3.45 0.21 1.16
C ALA A 45 -3.29 0.33 -0.37
N LEU A 46 -3.10 -0.81 -1.06
CA LEU A 46 -2.98 -0.83 -2.51
C LEU A 46 -4.27 -0.42 -3.21
N LYS A 47 -5.44 -0.86 -2.73
CA LYS A 47 -6.74 -0.45 -3.28
C LYS A 47 -6.91 1.06 -3.17
N ILE A 48 -6.63 1.64 -2.00
CA ILE A 48 -6.72 3.09 -1.79
C ILE A 48 -5.77 3.86 -2.74
N ILE A 49 -4.53 3.38 -2.89
CA ILE A 49 -3.56 3.98 -3.80
C ILE A 49 -4.06 3.90 -5.26
N ASP A 50 -4.66 2.78 -5.66
CA ASP A 50 -5.19 2.60 -7.01
C ASP A 50 -6.35 3.57 -7.29
N GLU A 51 -7.28 3.71 -6.35
CA GLU A 51 -8.38 4.68 -6.45
C GLU A 51 -7.86 6.13 -6.50
N LEU A 52 -6.87 6.48 -5.69
CA LEU A 52 -6.24 7.81 -5.71
C LEU A 52 -5.54 8.09 -7.05
N ARG A 53 -4.89 7.09 -7.64
CA ARG A 53 -4.27 7.22 -8.97
C ARG A 53 -5.32 7.34 -10.06
N LYS A 54 -6.42 6.60 -9.99
CA LYS A 54 -7.52 6.69 -10.95
C LYS A 54 -8.18 8.08 -10.88
N ALA A 55 -8.51 8.54 -9.68
CA ALA A 55 -9.07 9.88 -9.46
C ALA A 55 -8.12 11.01 -9.86
N GLY A 56 -6.80 10.81 -9.76
CA GLY A 56 -5.79 11.75 -10.23
C GLY A 56 -5.56 11.70 -11.75
N ALA A 57 -5.73 10.53 -12.37
CA ALA A 57 -5.55 10.33 -13.82
C ALA A 57 -6.75 10.82 -14.64
N GLU A 58 -7.95 10.87 -14.07
CA GLU A 58 -9.13 11.50 -14.71
C GLU A 58 -9.13 13.04 -14.65
N LYS A 59 -8.05 13.66 -14.15
CA LYS A 59 -7.88 15.12 -14.12
C LYS A 59 -6.97 15.68 -15.21
N GLU A 60 -6.51 14.85 -16.15
CA GLU A 60 -5.74 15.28 -17.33
C GLU A 60 -6.59 15.26 -18.60
#